data_AF-A0A7Y0QRB3-F1
#
_entry.id   AF-A0A7Y0QRB3-F1
#
_cell.length_a   1.000
_cell.length_b   1.000
_cell.length_c   1.000
_cell.angle_alpha   90.00
_cell.angle_beta   90.00
_cell.angle_gamma   90.00
#
_symmetry.space_group_name_H-M   'P 1'
#
loop_
_entity.id
_entity.type
_entity.pdbx_description
1 polymer ?
#
loop_
_entity_poly.entity_id
_entity_poly.type
_entity_poly.pdbx_seq_one_letter_code
_entity_poly.pdbx_strand_id
1 'polypeptide(L)'
;MGEISAQAFAAEAATLRVAELLHDAFDLRPAAQGAESPSFEEAVLQVEFGSSQAQIVVTDPAQRASSSLFDALGASATKSELQLDRHWRNARVISSHNPVVYKSRVVGDWKINGTVPEFVWRSGTV
;
A
#
# COMPACT_ATOMS: atom_id res chain seq x y z
N MET A 1 8.66 -17.94 11.92
CA MET A 1 9.65 -16.83 12.03
C MET A 1 10.25 -16.44 10.68
N GLY A 2 10.84 -17.34 9.90
CA GLY A 2 11.40 -17.00 8.58
C GLY A 2 10.40 -16.37 7.61
N GLU A 3 9.19 -16.94 7.50
CA GLU A 3 8.14 -16.39 6.62
C GLU A 3 7.71 -14.98 7.03
N ILE A 4 7.44 -14.74 8.33
CA ILE A 4 7.08 -13.42 8.85
C ILE A 4 8.18 -12.40 8.56
N SER A 5 9.46 -12.78 8.73
CA SER A 5 10.59 -11.92 8.41
C SER A 5 10.66 -11.59 6.92
N ALA A 6 10.41 -12.55 6.04
CA ALA A 6 10.39 -12.33 4.59
C ALA A 6 9.21 -11.43 4.16
N GLN A 7 8.04 -11.60 4.78
CA GLN A 7 6.87 -10.75 4.55
C GLN A 7 7.13 -9.31 5.01
N ALA A 8 7.77 -9.12 6.17
CA ALA A 8 8.17 -7.80 6.64
C ALA A 8 9.17 -7.13 5.69
N PHE A 9 10.17 -7.87 5.22
CA PHE A 9 11.14 -7.39 4.23
C PHE A 9 10.45 -6.96 2.91
N ALA A 10 9.51 -7.76 2.41
CA ALA A 10 8.76 -7.43 1.20
C ALA A 10 7.90 -6.16 1.39
N ALA A 11 7.27 -6.00 2.56
CA ALA A 11 6.48 -4.81 2.89
C ALA A 11 7.33 -3.54 3.00
N GLU A 12 8.51 -3.65 3.61
CA GLU A 12 9.48 -2.57 3.69
C GLU A 12 9.97 -2.16 2.30
N ALA A 13 10.41 -3.12 1.48
CA ALA A 13 10.87 -2.87 0.12
C ALA A 13 9.79 -2.20 -0.74
N ALA A 14 8.53 -2.67 -0.65
CA ALA A 14 7.42 -2.04 -1.36
C ALA A 14 7.16 -0.61 -0.89
N THR A 15 7.24 -0.36 0.42
CA THR A 15 7.06 0.99 0.99
C THR A 15 8.15 1.95 0.55
N LEU A 16 9.42 1.52 0.62
CA LEU A 16 10.56 2.33 0.19
C LEU A 16 10.50 2.63 -1.31
N ARG A 17 10.10 1.66 -2.13
CA ARG A 17 9.93 1.89 -3.57
C ARG A 17 8.88 2.95 -3.87
N VAL A 18 7.77 2.97 -3.14
CA VAL A 18 6.73 4.01 -3.28
C VAL A 18 7.24 5.36 -2.81
N ALA A 19 8.06 5.40 -1.76
CA ALA A 19 8.69 6.65 -1.29
C ALA A 19 9.64 7.24 -2.34
N GLU A 20 10.42 6.42 -3.03
CA GLU A 20 11.26 6.86 -4.16
C GLU A 20 10.41 7.44 -5.30
N LEU A 21 9.34 6.76 -5.70
CA LEU A 21 8.42 7.27 -6.73
C LEU A 21 7.80 8.62 -6.35
N LEU A 22 7.45 8.78 -5.08
CA LEU A 22 6.92 10.05 -4.55
C LEU A 22 7.98 11.15 -4.60
N HIS A 23 9.24 10.81 -4.33
CA HIS A 23 10.35 11.76 -4.43
C HIS A 23 10.59 12.19 -5.88
N ASP A 24 10.63 11.25 -6.82
CA ASP A 24 10.77 11.53 -8.25
C ASP A 24 9.63 12.45 -8.75
N ALA A 25 8.39 12.16 -8.35
CA ALA A 25 7.24 13.00 -8.67
C ALA A 25 7.34 14.40 -8.05
N PHE A 26 7.84 14.50 -6.81
CA PHE A 26 8.04 15.79 -6.14
C PHE A 26 9.05 16.67 -6.88
N ASP A 27 10.16 16.09 -7.36
CA ASP A 27 11.20 16.81 -8.08
C ASP A 27 10.75 17.29 -9.47
N LEU A 28 9.84 16.54 -10.11
CA LEU A 28 9.24 16.88 -11.40
C LEU A 28 8.06 17.87 -11.30
N ARG A 29 7.59 18.18 -10.09
CA ARG A 29 6.42 19.03 -9.89
C ARG A 29 6.64 20.43 -10.50
N PRO A 30 5.69 20.94 -11.32
CA PRO A 30 5.80 22.28 -11.85
C PRO A 30 5.82 23.35 -10.75
N ALA A 31 6.59 24.42 -10.96
CA ALA A 31 6.70 25.53 -10.01
C ALA A 31 5.40 26.34 -9.88
N ALA A 32 4.68 26.52 -11.00
CA ALA A 32 3.37 27.15 -11.01
C ALA A 32 2.27 26.08 -10.91
N GLN A 33 1.31 26.31 -10.02
CA GLN A 33 0.15 25.44 -9.89
C GLN A 33 -0.68 25.47 -11.17
N GLY A 34 -1.05 24.29 -11.68
CA GLY A 34 -1.83 24.16 -12.92
C GLY A 34 -1.02 24.23 -14.22
N ALA A 35 0.31 24.38 -14.15
CA ALA A 35 1.13 24.27 -15.35
C ALA A 35 1.19 22.79 -15.82
N GLU A 36 1.00 22.59 -17.12
CA GLU A 36 1.12 21.27 -17.73
C GLU A 36 2.57 20.78 -17.66
N SER A 37 2.75 19.55 -17.17
CA SER A 37 4.05 18.88 -17.14
C SER A 37 3.82 17.40 -17.41
N PRO A 38 4.04 16.93 -18.66
CA PRO A 38 3.83 15.53 -19.02
C PRO A 38 4.65 14.57 -18.16
N SER A 39 5.90 14.92 -17.84
CA SER A 39 6.77 14.11 -16.98
C SER A 39 6.26 14.03 -15.53
N PHE A 40 5.67 15.11 -15.01
CA PHE A 40 5.04 15.08 -13.69
C PHE A 40 3.79 14.19 -13.68
N GLU A 41 2.93 14.29 -14.70
CA GLU A 41 1.73 13.44 -14.79
C GLU A 41 2.10 11.95 -14.92
N GLU A 42 3.13 11.62 -15.69
CA GLU A 42 3.68 10.26 -15.76
C GLU A 42 4.19 9.79 -14.40
N ALA A 43 4.92 10.63 -13.66
CA ALA A 43 5.42 10.30 -12.33
C ALA A 43 4.27 10.09 -11.32
N VAL A 44 3.21 10.90 -11.38
CA VAL A 44 2.01 10.72 -10.56
C VAL A 44 1.33 9.38 -10.85
N LEU A 45 1.28 8.96 -12.11
CA LEU A 45 0.77 7.63 -12.47
C LEU A 45 1.64 6.52 -11.87
N GLN A 46 2.97 6.64 -11.91
CA GLN A 46 3.86 5.67 -11.28
C GLN A 46 3.61 5.57 -9.78
N VAL A 47 3.43 6.70 -9.09
CA VAL A 47 3.07 6.73 -7.66
C VAL A 47 1.73 6.02 -7.41
N GLU A 48 0.70 6.29 -8.22
CA GLU A 48 -0.62 5.68 -8.01
C GLU A 48 -0.57 4.16 -8.18
N PHE A 49 0.03 3.68 -9.26
CA PHE A 49 0.14 2.24 -9.49
C PHE A 49 1.10 1.57 -8.52
N GLY A 50 2.22 2.23 -8.18
CA GLY A 50 3.19 1.74 -7.20
C GLY A 50 2.57 1.59 -5.81
N SER A 51 1.83 2.61 -5.34
CA SER A 51 1.13 2.55 -4.05
C SER A 51 0.03 1.48 -4.05
N SER A 52 -0.67 1.31 -5.17
CA SER A 52 -1.66 0.25 -5.35
C SER A 52 -1.04 -1.14 -5.30
N GLN A 53 0.10 -1.35 -5.96
CA GLN A 53 0.88 -2.59 -5.92
C GLN A 53 1.39 -2.89 -4.51
N ALA A 54 1.93 -1.88 -3.81
CA ALA A 54 2.35 -2.02 -2.42
C ALA A 54 1.18 -2.45 -1.53
N GLN A 55 0.00 -1.82 -1.68
CA GLN A 55 -1.18 -2.21 -0.91
C GLN A 55 -1.61 -3.67 -1.17
N ILE A 56 -1.58 -4.12 -2.43
CA ILE A 56 -1.88 -5.52 -2.80
C ILE A 56 -0.94 -6.50 -2.10
N VAL A 57 0.37 -6.20 -2.13
CA VAL A 57 1.40 -7.10 -1.58
C VAL A 57 1.44 -7.10 -0.06
N VAL A 58 1.09 -5.98 0.60
CA VAL A 58 1.24 -5.86 2.06
C VAL A 58 0.00 -6.28 2.84
N THR A 59 -1.20 -6.09 2.27
CA THR A 59 -2.46 -6.21 3.04
C THR A 59 -2.67 -7.61 3.62
N ASP A 60 -2.59 -8.65 2.79
CA ASP A 60 -2.82 -10.02 3.24
C ASP A 60 -1.67 -10.53 4.16
N PRO A 61 -0.39 -10.37 3.80
CA PRO A 61 0.72 -10.77 4.67
C PRO A 61 0.69 -10.10 6.05
N ALA A 62 0.35 -8.81 6.14
CA ALA A 62 0.25 -8.13 7.44
C ALA A 62 -0.81 -8.77 8.34
N GLN A 63 -1.99 -9.09 7.78
CA GLN A 63 -3.06 -9.75 8.53
C GLN A 63 -2.66 -11.20 8.90
N ARG A 64 -2.07 -11.97 7.98
CA ARG A 64 -1.61 -13.34 8.26
C ARG A 64 -0.50 -13.38 9.30
N ALA A 65 0.54 -12.55 9.17
CA ALA A 65 1.64 -12.47 10.11
C ALA A 65 1.15 -12.20 11.54
N SER A 66 0.18 -11.29 11.69
CA SER A 66 -0.41 -10.97 13.01
C SER A 66 -1.21 -12.13 13.63
N SER A 67 -1.68 -13.08 12.82
CA SER A 67 -2.33 -14.31 13.29
C SER A 67 -1.30 -15.40 13.59
N SER A 68 -0.41 -15.69 12.64
CA SER A 68 0.59 -16.78 12.74
C SER A 68 1.65 -16.53 13.81
N LEU A 69 1.79 -15.30 14.31
CA LEU A 69 2.61 -15.01 15.47
C LEU A 69 2.20 -15.86 16.69
N PHE A 70 0.91 -16.15 16.88
CA PHE A 70 0.42 -16.94 18.01
C PHE A 70 0.82 -18.42 17.94
N ASP A 71 1.04 -18.96 16.73
CA ASP A 71 1.50 -20.34 16.53
C ASP A 71 2.88 -20.55 17.15
N ALA A 72 3.71 -19.51 17.19
CA ALA A 72 5.05 -19.54 17.78
C ALA A 72 5.06 -19.23 19.29
N LEU A 73 4.14 -18.37 19.77
CA LEU A 73 4.13 -17.90 21.15
C LEU A 73 3.27 -18.76 22.10
N GLY A 74 2.32 -19.53 21.56
CA GLY A 74 1.43 -20.40 22.33
C GLY A 74 0.37 -19.66 23.14
N ALA A 75 -0.40 -20.42 23.94
CA ALA A 75 -1.58 -19.91 24.64
C ALA A 75 -1.29 -18.76 25.63
N SER A 76 -0.07 -18.67 26.19
CA SER A 76 0.28 -17.57 27.09
C SER A 76 0.27 -16.20 26.42
N ALA A 77 0.42 -16.15 25.09
CA ALA A 77 0.33 -14.91 24.31
C ALA A 77 -1.09 -14.35 24.17
N THR A 78 -2.13 -15.15 24.48
CA THR A 78 -3.54 -14.70 24.40
C THR A 78 -4.00 -13.97 25.66
N LYS A 79 -3.10 -13.71 26.62
CA LYS A 79 -3.42 -12.90 27.81
C LYS A 79 -3.86 -11.50 27.38
N SER A 80 -5.01 -11.07 27.89
CA SER A 80 -5.58 -9.76 27.60
C SER A 80 -4.64 -8.61 27.92
N GLU A 81 -3.81 -8.75 28.95
CA GLU A 81 -2.78 -7.76 29.34
C GLU A 81 -1.75 -7.48 28.24
N LEU A 82 -1.45 -8.47 27.37
CA LEU A 82 -0.46 -8.32 26.30
C LEU A 82 -1.05 -7.63 25.06
N GLN A 83 -2.38 -7.74 24.87
CA GLN A 83 -3.14 -7.15 23.75
C GLN A 83 -2.53 -7.44 22.35
N LEU A 84 -1.91 -8.60 22.14
CA LEU A 84 -1.21 -8.90 20.88
C LEU A 84 -2.17 -9.05 19.68
N ASP A 85 -3.44 -9.37 19.95
CA ASP A 85 -4.53 -9.40 18.98
C ASP A 85 -4.80 -8.02 18.34
N ARG A 86 -4.35 -6.92 18.98
CA ARG A 86 -4.49 -5.56 18.43
C ARG A 86 -3.86 -5.41 17.05
N HIS A 87 -2.77 -6.12 16.77
CA HIS A 87 -2.09 -6.03 15.48
C HIS A 87 -2.98 -6.56 14.36
N TRP A 88 -3.66 -7.70 14.59
CA TRP A 88 -4.62 -8.26 13.65
C TRP A 88 -5.83 -7.35 13.47
N ARG A 89 -6.42 -6.87 14.56
CA ARG A 89 -7.58 -5.97 14.51
C ARG A 89 -7.26 -4.69 13.74
N ASN A 90 -6.13 -4.05 14.04
CA ASN A 90 -5.72 -2.82 13.36
C ASN A 90 -5.47 -3.06 11.87
N ALA A 91 -4.74 -4.13 11.51
CA ALA A 91 -4.50 -4.50 10.12
C ALA A 91 -5.81 -4.76 9.36
N ARG A 92 -6.77 -5.46 9.99
CA ARG A 92 -8.08 -5.74 9.40
C ARG A 92 -8.92 -4.47 9.19
N VAL A 93 -8.89 -3.55 10.16
CA VAL A 93 -9.63 -2.28 10.06
C VAL A 93 -9.07 -1.43 8.91
N ILE A 94 -7.76 -1.18 8.88
CA ILE A 94 -7.18 -0.28 7.86
C ILE A 94 -7.29 -0.87 6.45
N SER A 95 -7.13 -2.19 6.29
CA SER A 95 -7.27 -2.86 4.99
C SER A 95 -8.69 -2.87 4.45
N SER A 96 -9.70 -2.76 5.32
CA SER A 96 -11.11 -2.75 4.90
C SER A 96 -11.56 -1.39 4.35
N HIS A 97 -10.84 -0.30 4.66
CA HIS A 97 -11.19 1.06 4.20
C HIS A 97 -11.00 1.23 2.69
N ASN A 98 -10.00 0.57 2.10
CA ASN A 98 -9.72 0.66 0.66
C ASN A 98 -9.55 -0.76 0.09
N PRO A 99 -10.64 -1.38 -0.39
CA PRO A 99 -10.63 -2.80 -0.75
C PRO A 99 -9.60 -3.12 -1.84
N VAL A 100 -8.67 -4.01 -1.53
CA VAL A 100 -7.55 -4.43 -2.40
C VAL A 100 -8.00 -5.00 -3.75
N VAL A 101 -9.22 -5.55 -3.83
CA VAL A 101 -9.80 -6.03 -5.09
C VAL A 101 -9.88 -4.92 -6.14
N TYR A 102 -10.21 -3.68 -5.74
CA TYR A 102 -10.26 -2.55 -6.66
C TYR A 102 -8.87 -2.13 -7.11
N LYS A 103 -7.89 -2.15 -6.20
CA LYS A 103 -6.49 -1.89 -6.53
C LYS A 103 -5.93 -2.90 -7.51
N SER A 104 -6.25 -4.18 -7.31
CA SER A 104 -5.85 -5.26 -8.22
C SER A 104 -6.43 -5.06 -9.61
N ARG A 105 -7.72 -4.69 -9.70
CA ARG A 105 -8.39 -4.38 -10.96
C ARG A 105 -7.74 -3.20 -11.68
N VAL A 106 -7.49 -2.10 -10.97
CA VAL A 106 -6.89 -0.88 -11.55
C VAL A 106 -5.47 -1.14 -12.07
N VAL A 107 -4.63 -1.81 -11.28
CA VAL A 107 -3.27 -2.17 -11.72
C VAL A 107 -3.31 -3.10 -12.92
N GLY A 108 -4.19 -4.12 -12.92
CA GLY A 108 -4.34 -5.05 -14.03
C GLY A 108 -4.80 -4.38 -15.32
N ASP A 109 -5.82 -3.52 -15.24
CA ASP A 109 -6.35 -2.77 -16.38
C ASP A 109 -5.30 -1.83 -16.99
N TRP A 110 -4.53 -1.13 -16.16
CA TRP A 110 -3.39 -0.33 -16.64
C TRP A 110 -2.32 -1.18 -17.33
N LYS A 111 -1.92 -2.30 -16.73
CA LYS A 111 -0.86 -3.17 -17.28
C LYS A 111 -1.24 -3.82 -18.62
N ILE A 112 -2.52 -4.13 -18.82
CA ILE A 112 -3.01 -4.85 -20.01
C ILE A 112 -3.48 -3.87 -21.08
N ASN A 113 -4.26 -2.85 -20.71
CA ASN A 113 -4.98 -1.98 -21.63
C ASN A 113 -4.40 -0.55 -21.69
N GLY A 114 -3.50 -0.18 -20.77
CA GLY A 114 -3.00 1.19 -20.66
C GLY A 114 -4.02 2.19 -20.08
N THR A 115 -5.13 1.72 -19.52
CA THR A 115 -6.19 2.57 -18.96
C THR A 115 -5.68 3.37 -17.76
N VAL A 116 -5.85 4.69 -17.81
CA VAL A 116 -5.56 5.58 -16.68
C VAL A 116 -6.80 5.67 -15.77
N PRO A 117 -6.70 5.39 -14.46
CA PRO A 117 -7.82 5.47 -13.55
C PRO A 117 -8.25 6.91 -13.32
N GLU A 118 -9.53 7.11 -13.02
CA GLU A 118 -10.03 8.39 -12.50
C GLU A 118 -9.47 8.60 -11.08
N PHE A 119 -8.78 9.72 -10.89
CA PHE A 119 -8.17 10.05 -9.61
C PHE A 119 -9.21 10.65 -8.66
N VAL A 120 -9.84 9.80 -7.84
CA VAL A 120 -10.95 10.20 -6.96
C VAL A 120 -10.55 11.28 -5.92
N TRP A 121 -9.26 11.41 -5.58
CA TRP A 121 -8.75 12.50 -4.72
C TRP A 121 -8.47 13.82 -5.45
N ARG A 122 -8.47 13.85 -6.79
CA ARG A 122 -8.41 15.11 -7.55
C ARG A 122 -9.78 15.80 -7.64
N SER A 123 -10.86 15.11 -7.30
CA SER A 123 -12.26 15.59 -7.42
C SER A 123 -12.69 16.65 -6.38
N GLY A 124 -11.76 17.23 -5.61
CA GLY A 124 -12.02 18.38 -4.75
C GLY A 124 -11.53 19.66 -5.42
N THR A 125 -12.43 20.39 -6.07
CA THR A 125 -12.15 21.77 -6.49
C THR A 125 -11.87 22.61 -5.25
N VAL A 126 -10.69 23.21 -5.17
CA VAL A 126 -10.40 24.34 -4.27
C VAL A 126 -10.65 25.63 -5.02
#